data_AF-A0A0M0BMK9-F1
#
_entry.id   AF-A0A0M0BMK9-F1
#
_cell.length_a   1.000
_cell.length_b   1.000
_cell.length_c   1.000
_cell.angle_alpha   90.00
_cell.angle_beta   90.00
_cell.angle_gamma   90.00
#
_symmetry.space_group_name_H-M   'P 1'
#
loop_
_entity.id
_entity.type
_entity.pdbx_description
1 polymer ?
#
loop_
_entity_poly.entity_id
_entity_poly.type
_entity_poly.pdbx_seq_one_letter_code
_entity_poly.pdbx_strand_id
1 'polypeptide(L)'
;MADPLTEAENLCQQTLQALETQTRGASETIEPLRKSLQSLLSVIAESKRKVMVRSAQGQKLAQEIRDNASKLYDVTKLPRPEGKGVDELGSRLASVEGSVTKLKIYWQSFEYATT
;
A
#
# COMPACT_ATOMS: atom_id res chain seq x y z
N MET A 1 -13.58 -13.25 8.41
CA MET A 1 -12.87 -12.64 7.27
C MET A 1 -12.24 -11.36 7.79
N ALA A 2 -10.94 -11.17 7.60
CA ALA A 2 -10.29 -9.95 8.07
C ALA A 2 -10.69 -8.76 7.19
N ASP A 3 -10.67 -7.55 7.76
CA ASP A 3 -10.95 -6.32 7.03
C ASP A 3 -9.90 -6.13 5.91
N PRO A 4 -10.31 -5.82 4.66
CA PRO A 4 -9.37 -5.71 3.54
C PRO A 4 -8.26 -4.68 3.75
N LEU A 5 -8.52 -3.58 4.47
CA LEU A 5 -7.48 -2.59 4.79
C LEU A 5 -6.52 -3.09 5.85
N THR A 6 -7.00 -3.85 6.84
CA THR A 6 -6.11 -4.52 7.80
C THR A 6 -5.19 -5.52 7.09
N GLU A 7 -5.72 -6.32 6.15
CA GLU A 7 -4.88 -7.21 5.35
C GLU A 7 -3.88 -6.44 4.49
N ALA A 8 -4.31 -5.37 3.82
CA ALA A 8 -3.43 -4.52 3.02
C ALA A 8 -2.31 -3.88 3.86
N GLU A 9 -2.63 -3.37 5.04
CA GLU A 9 -1.65 -2.81 5.98
C GLU A 9 -0.61 -3.86 6.37
N ASN A 10 -1.04 -5.06 6.74
CA ASN A 10 -0.15 -6.16 7.10
C ASN A 10 0.79 -6.55 5.94
N LEU A 11 0.29 -6.59 4.70
CA LEU A 11 1.09 -6.89 3.51
C LEU A 11 2.12 -5.80 3.22
N CYS A 12 1.73 -4.53 3.35
CA CYS A 12 2.64 -3.40 3.24
C CYS A 12 3.70 -3.42 4.36
N GLN A 13 3.35 -3.74 5.60
CA GLN A 13 4.32 -3.87 6.69
C GLN A 13 5.33 -4.99 6.45
N GLN A 14 4.87 -6.16 6.00
CA GLN A 14 5.74 -7.28 5.65
C GLN A 14 6.67 -6.93 4.48
N THR A 15 6.16 -6.20 3.49
CA THR A 15 6.96 -5.67 2.38
C THR A 15 8.07 -4.74 2.90
N LEU A 16 7.74 -3.84 3.84
CA LEU A 16 8.74 -2.94 4.42
C LEU A 16 9.88 -3.71 5.09
N GLN A 17 9.53 -4.69 5.92
CA GLN A 17 10.50 -5.52 6.64
C GLN A 17 11.35 -6.36 5.70
N ALA A 18 10.76 -6.89 4.63
CA ALA A 18 11.48 -7.64 3.60
C ALA A 18 12.51 -6.76 2.90
N LEU A 19 12.13 -5.52 2.55
CA LEU A 19 13.04 -4.54 1.95
C LEU A 19 14.18 -4.20 2.91
N GLU A 20 13.90 -3.91 4.19
CA GLU A 20 14.92 -3.63 5.22
C GLU A 20 15.90 -4.78 5.40
N THR A 21 15.41 -6.02 5.41
CA THR A 21 16.23 -7.23 5.60
C THR A 21 17.15 -7.49 4.40
N GLN A 22 16.67 -7.24 3.18
CA GLN A 22 17.42 -7.50 1.95
C GLN A 22 18.49 -6.42 1.64
N THR A 23 18.37 -5.20 2.19
CA THR A 23 19.18 -4.04 1.79
C THR A 23 20.24 -3.62 2.79
N ARG A 24 20.96 -4.56 3.40
CA ARG A 24 22.20 -4.25 4.17
C ARG A 24 23.36 -3.65 3.32
N GLY A 25 23.14 -3.30 2.04
CA GLY A 25 24.17 -2.71 1.16
C GLY A 25 23.72 -1.98 -0.12
N ALA A 26 22.41 -1.83 -0.42
CA ALA A 26 21.91 -1.13 -1.62
C ALA A 26 20.93 -0.02 -1.20
N SER A 27 21.47 1.12 -0.75
CA SER A 27 20.70 2.14 -0.02
C SER A 27 20.01 3.18 -0.90
N GLU A 28 20.55 3.53 -2.07
CA GLU A 28 20.06 4.73 -2.79
C GLU A 28 18.76 4.50 -3.57
N THR A 29 18.55 3.31 -4.14
CA THR A 29 17.38 3.03 -4.99
C THR A 29 16.14 2.60 -4.19
N ILE A 30 16.33 2.08 -2.98
CA ILE A 30 15.26 1.46 -2.18
C ILE A 30 14.72 2.41 -1.10
N GLU A 31 15.50 3.39 -0.66
CA GLU A 31 15.05 4.47 0.22
C GLU A 31 13.77 5.20 -0.26
N PRO A 32 13.63 5.64 -1.52
CA PRO A 32 12.38 6.25 -1.98
C PRO A 32 11.19 5.29 -1.88
N LEU A 33 11.39 4.00 -2.18
CA LEU A 33 10.33 2.98 -2.08
C LEU A 33 9.90 2.78 -0.63
N ARG A 34 10.83 2.75 0.32
CA ARG A 34 10.51 2.68 1.75
C ARG A 34 9.70 3.88 2.22
N LYS A 35 10.11 5.10 1.84
CA LYS A 35 9.39 6.34 2.19
C LYS A 35 7.97 6.34 1.62
N SER A 36 7.81 5.96 0.36
CA SER A 36 6.49 5.80 -0.27
C SER A 36 5.62 4.81 0.51
N LEU A 37 6.16 3.64 0.84
CA LEU A 37 5.42 2.61 1.57
C LEU A 37 5.03 3.06 2.99
N GLN A 38 5.90 3.77 3.70
CA GLN A 38 5.60 4.36 5.02
C GLN A 38 4.49 5.43 4.93
N SER A 39 4.52 6.27 3.89
CA SER A 39 3.47 7.23 3.61
C SER A 39 2.13 6.53 3.39
N LEU A 40 2.11 5.45 2.60
CA LEU A 40 0.91 4.65 2.36
C LEU A 40 0.34 4.02 3.62
N LEU A 41 1.20 3.46 4.48
CA LEU A 41 0.77 2.88 5.76
C LEU A 41 0.04 3.91 6.62
N SER A 42 0.53 5.15 6.66
CA SER A 42 -0.12 6.24 7.38
C SER A 42 -1.52 6.55 6.82
N VAL A 43 -1.66 6.60 5.49
CA VAL A 43 -2.96 6.86 4.84
C VAL A 43 -3.93 5.68 5.01
N ILE A 44 -3.45 4.44 4.96
CA ILE A 44 -4.28 3.24 5.22
C ILE A 44 -4.76 3.25 6.68
N ALA A 45 -3.88 3.56 7.63
CA ALA A 45 -4.20 3.68 9.05
C ALA A 45 -5.26 4.74 9.32
N GLU A 46 -5.16 5.90 8.66
CA GLU A 46 -6.18 6.94 8.70
C GLU A 46 -7.50 6.47 8.08
N SER A 47 -7.44 5.87 6.88
CA SER A 47 -8.62 5.43 6.12
C SER A 47 -9.46 4.40 6.88
N LYS A 48 -8.83 3.49 7.65
CA LYS A 48 -9.55 2.54 8.52
C LYS A 48 -10.48 3.20 9.54
N ARG A 49 -10.18 4.44 9.95
CA ARG A 49 -10.99 5.20 10.91
C ARG A 49 -12.17 5.90 10.26
N LYS A 50 -12.19 6.01 8.93
CA LYS A 50 -13.21 6.74 8.17
C LYS A 50 -14.45 5.87 7.98
N VAL A 51 -15.60 6.35 8.45
CA VAL A 51 -16.89 5.61 8.38
C VAL A 51 -17.27 5.26 6.94
N MET A 52 -17.00 6.15 5.99
CA MET A 52 -17.33 5.96 4.57
C MET A 52 -16.65 4.73 3.94
N VAL A 53 -15.53 4.27 4.49
CA VAL A 53 -14.84 3.06 4.02
C VAL A 53 -15.68 1.79 4.28
N ARG A 54 -16.65 1.86 5.19
CA ARG A 54 -17.60 0.75 5.45
C ARG A 54 -18.73 0.68 4.42
N SER A 55 -18.87 1.67 3.54
CA SER A 55 -19.86 1.63 2.45
C SER A 55 -19.49 0.57 1.41
N ALA A 56 -20.45 0.15 0.58
CA ALA A 56 -20.17 -0.82 -0.49
C ALA A 56 -19.08 -0.34 -1.46
N GLN A 57 -19.01 0.97 -1.74
CA GLN A 57 -17.95 1.55 -2.57
C GLN A 57 -16.61 1.60 -1.82
N GLY A 58 -16.62 1.99 -0.55
CA GLY A 58 -15.44 1.98 0.31
C GLY A 58 -14.82 0.59 0.42
N GLN A 59 -15.65 -0.45 0.57
CA GLN A 59 -15.21 -1.85 0.61
C GLN A 59 -14.63 -2.32 -0.73
N LYS A 60 -15.20 -1.92 -1.86
CA LYS A 60 -14.62 -2.22 -3.19
C LYS A 60 -13.22 -1.60 -3.35
N LEU A 61 -13.07 -0.34 -2.93
CA LEU A 61 -11.77 0.35 -2.97
C LEU A 61 -10.77 -0.26 -1.99
N ALA A 62 -11.21 -0.66 -0.80
CA ALA A 62 -10.39 -1.37 0.17
C ALA A 62 -9.90 -2.73 -0.37
N GLN A 63 -10.76 -3.46 -1.09
CA GLN A 63 -10.40 -4.71 -1.73
C GLN A 63 -9.40 -4.50 -2.88
N GLU A 64 -9.53 -3.43 -3.68
CA GLU A 64 -8.55 -3.07 -4.71
C GLU A 64 -7.15 -2.81 -4.09
N ILE A 65 -7.11 -2.09 -2.96
CA ILE A 65 -5.86 -1.84 -2.22
C ILE A 65 -5.25 -3.16 -1.76
N ARG A 66 -6.05 -4.05 -1.18
CA ARG A 66 -5.60 -5.38 -0.72
C ARG A 66 -5.03 -6.22 -1.86
N ASP A 67 -5.71 -6.28 -3.00
CA ASP A 67 -5.26 -7.06 -4.15
C ASP A 67 -3.93 -6.53 -4.71
N ASN A 68 -3.76 -5.21 -4.75
CA ASN A 68 -2.52 -4.59 -5.19
C ASN A 68 -1.39 -4.74 -4.17
N ALA A 69 -1.69 -4.66 -2.87
CA ALA A 69 -0.73 -4.93 -1.80
C ALA A 69 -0.25 -6.39 -1.81
N SER A 70 -1.13 -7.34 -2.13
CA SER A 70 -0.76 -8.75 -2.29
C SER A 70 0.23 -8.94 -3.42
N LYS A 71 -0.03 -8.34 -4.60
CA LYS A 71 0.88 -8.41 -5.74
C LYS A 71 2.24 -7.77 -5.44
N LEU A 72 2.25 -6.65 -4.72
CA LEU A 72 3.49 -6.02 -4.25
C LEU A 72 4.27 -6.97 -3.35
N TYR A 73 3.61 -7.58 -2.37
CA TYR A 73 4.24 -8.52 -1.45
C TYR A 73 4.78 -9.76 -2.17
N ASP A 74 4.08 -10.30 -3.17
CA ASP A 74 4.57 -11.46 -3.93
C ASP A 74 5.86 -11.16 -4.69
N VAL A 75 6.03 -9.95 -5.23
CA VAL A 75 7.30 -9.52 -5.84
C VAL A 75 8.43 -9.46 -4.80
N THR A 76 8.12 -9.07 -3.56
CA THR A 76 9.15 -8.99 -2.48
C THR A 76 9.66 -10.34 -2.00
N LYS A 77 8.88 -11.42 -2.21
CA LYS A 77 9.27 -12.80 -1.87
C LYS A 77 10.30 -13.39 -2.83
N LEU A 78 10.47 -12.80 -4.02
CA LEU A 78 11.41 -13.32 -5.01
C LEU A 78 12.86 -13.08 -4.54
N PRO A 79 13.76 -14.08 -4.62
CA PRO A 79 15.13 -13.95 -4.15
C PRO A 79 15.90 -12.93 -5.01
N ARG A 80 16.29 -11.82 -4.36
CA ARG A 80 17.03 -10.67 -4.91
C ARG A 80 16.37 -9.97 -6.11
N PRO A 81 15.74 -8.81 -5.89
CA PRO A 81 15.46 -7.89 -6.99
C PRO A 81 16.78 -7.29 -7.51
N GLU A 82 17.52 -7.99 -8.37
CA GLU A 82 18.57 -7.34 -9.17
C GLU A 82 17.90 -6.46 -10.24
N GLY A 83 18.18 -5.14 -10.22
CA GLY A 83 17.75 -4.15 -11.21
C GLY A 83 16.25 -4.19 -11.55
N LYS A 84 15.88 -5.10 -12.46
CA LYS A 84 14.51 -5.40 -12.90
C LYS A 84 13.51 -5.67 -11.77
N GLY A 85 13.96 -6.30 -10.68
CA GLY A 85 13.06 -6.54 -9.54
C GLY A 85 12.73 -5.27 -8.74
N VAL A 86 13.62 -4.26 -8.75
CA VAL A 86 13.38 -2.96 -8.10
C VAL A 86 12.42 -2.12 -8.94
N ASP A 87 12.56 -2.15 -10.27
CA ASP A 87 11.61 -1.51 -11.19
C ASP A 87 10.21 -2.11 -11.07
N GLU A 88 10.10 -3.44 -11.01
CA GLU A 88 8.81 -4.10 -10.82
C GLU A 88 8.22 -3.76 -9.44
N LEU A 89 9.04 -3.77 -8.39
CA LEU A 89 8.60 -3.34 -7.05
C LEU A 89 8.06 -1.90 -7.07
N GLY A 90 8.75 -0.97 -7.74
CA GLY A 90 8.31 0.41 -7.90
C GLY A 90 6.97 0.51 -8.65
N SER A 91 6.80 -0.26 -9.73
CA SER A 91 5.54 -0.31 -10.49
C SER A 91 4.37 -0.86 -9.66
N ARG A 92 4.60 -1.92 -8.88
CA ARG A 92 3.59 -2.47 -7.97
C ARG A 92 3.26 -1.50 -6.85
N LEU A 93 4.27 -0.80 -6.31
CA LEU A 93 4.08 0.21 -5.29
C LEU A 93 3.20 1.35 -5.81
N ALA A 94 3.48 1.87 -7.01
CA ALA A 94 2.66 2.90 -7.64
C ALA A 94 1.19 2.46 -7.85
N SER A 95 0.96 1.16 -8.08
CA SER A 95 -0.40 0.60 -8.16
C SER A 95 -1.12 0.65 -6.81
N VAL A 96 -0.42 0.33 -5.71
CA VAL A 96 -0.95 0.49 -4.35
C VAL A 96 -1.20 1.97 -4.05
N GLU A 97 -0.27 2.86 -4.38
CA GLU A 97 -0.41 4.31 -4.22
C GLU A 97 -1.64 4.86 -4.93
N GLY A 98 -1.86 4.48 -6.19
CA GLY A 98 -3.04 4.88 -6.94
C GLY A 98 -4.33 4.41 -6.27
N SER A 99 -4.35 3.18 -5.76
CA SER A 99 -5.52 2.59 -5.09
C SER A 99 -5.85 3.30 -3.77
N VAL A 100 -4.81 3.55 -2.96
CA VAL A 100 -4.93 4.28 -1.68
C VAL A 100 -5.38 5.72 -1.94
N THR A 101 -4.87 6.35 -2.99
CA THR A 101 -5.27 7.71 -3.39
C THR A 101 -6.74 7.76 -3.80
N LYS A 102 -7.25 6.78 -4.55
CA LYS A 102 -8.69 6.69 -4.88
C LYS A 102 -9.54 6.58 -3.61
N LEU A 103 -9.15 5.73 -2.66
CA LEU A 103 -9.86 5.62 -1.38
C LEU A 103 -9.82 6.94 -0.61
N LYS A 104 -8.67 7.60 -0.57
CA LYS A 104 -8.49 8.91 0.05
C LYS A 104 -9.41 9.96 -0.53
N ILE A 105 -9.41 10.13 -1.85
CA ILE A 105 -10.31 11.04 -2.55
C ILE A 105 -11.76 10.70 -2.21
N TYR A 106 -12.12 9.43 -2.26
CA TYR A 106 -13.47 8.99 -1.94
C TYR A 106 -13.91 9.47 -0.55
N TRP A 107 -13.21 9.14 0.54
CA TRP A 107 -13.67 9.58 1.85
C TRP A 107 -13.53 11.09 2.09
N GLN A 108 -12.53 11.76 1.49
CA GLN A 108 -12.40 13.22 1.58
C GLN A 108 -13.56 13.96 0.92
N SER A 109 -13.98 13.53 -0.28
CA SER A 109 -15.12 14.15 -0.97
C SER A 109 -16.41 14.10 -0.17
N PHE A 110 -16.59 13.05 0.65
CA PHE A 110 -17.74 12.94 1.54
C PHE A 110 -17.61 13.82 2.79
N GLU A 111 -16.42 13.97 3.37
CA GLU A 111 -16.20 14.90 4.49
C GLU A 111 -16.52 16.35 4.08
N TYR A 112 -16.10 16.76 2.88
CA TYR A 112 -16.40 18.08 2.32
C TYR A 112 -17.89 18.30 1.99
N ALA A 113 -18.61 17.25 1.59
CA ALA A 113 -20.03 17.35 1.27
C ALA A 113 -20.94 17.48 2.52
N THR A 114 -20.43 17.13 3.70
CA THR A 114 -21.16 17.18 4.98
C THR A 114 -20.80 18.37 5.87
N THR A 115 -19.96 19.29 5.37
CA THR A 115 -19.57 20.53 6.06
C THR A 115 -20.28 21.72 5.45
#